data_AF-A0A7C6GH40-F1
#
_entry.id   AF-A0A7C6GH40-F1
#
_cell.length_a   1.000
_cell.length_b   1.000
_cell.length_c   1.000
_cell.angle_alpha   90.00
_cell.angle_beta   90.00
_cell.angle_gamma   90.00
#
_symmetry.space_group_name_H-M   'P 1'
#
loop_
_entity.id
_entity.type
_entity.pdbx_description
1 polymer ?
#
loop_
_entity_poly.entity_id
_entity_poly.type
_entity_poly.pdbx_seq_one_letter_code
_entity_poly.pdbx_strand_id
1 'polypeptide(L)'
;DRMEYLAPRGFSLATDIAEWLVKKGVPFRNAHEISGECVALADSTDRELWDLTDDEFASINEALTPDVREVLSAQGSVAARAGRGGTAPDRVHEQTQEARDTVAKMREVFKD
;
A
#
# COMPACT_ATOMS: atom_id res chain seq x y z
N ASP A 1 -4.66 -16.59 6.04
CA ASP A 1 -4.94 -17.38 4.82
C ASP A 1 -5.99 -16.71 3.92
N ARG A 2 -7.30 -16.87 4.13
CA ARG A 2 -8.31 -16.30 3.20
C ARG A 2 -8.29 -14.76 3.10
N MET A 3 -8.16 -14.05 4.23
CA MET A 3 -8.11 -12.58 4.21
C MET A 3 -6.84 -12.05 3.52
N GLU A 4 -5.70 -12.67 3.80
CA GLU A 4 -4.41 -12.33 3.19
C GLU A 4 -4.42 -12.60 1.68
N TYR A 5 -4.99 -13.73 1.25
CA TYR A 5 -5.11 -14.08 -0.17
C TYR A 5 -5.98 -13.09 -0.96
N LEU A 6 -7.02 -12.54 -0.34
CA LEU A 6 -7.95 -11.61 -1.00
C LEU A 6 -7.46 -10.16 -0.96
N ALA A 7 -6.66 -9.79 0.03
CA ALA A 7 -6.26 -8.40 0.28
C ALA A 7 -5.57 -7.70 -0.92
N PRO A 8 -4.62 -8.32 -1.64
CA PRO A 8 -3.90 -7.63 -2.72
C PRO A 8 -4.58 -7.76 -4.09
N ARG A 9 -5.57 -8.66 -4.23
CA ARG A 9 -6.19 -9.00 -5.53
C ARG A 9 -7.01 -7.88 -6.14
N GLY A 10 -7.24 -8.01 -7.44
CA GLY A 10 -8.07 -7.05 -8.18
C GLY A 10 -7.40 -5.69 -8.27
N PHE A 11 -6.08 -5.68 -8.43
CA PHE A 11 -5.28 -4.47 -8.64
C PHE A 11 -5.37 -3.42 -7.53
N SER A 12 -5.76 -3.82 -6.31
CA SER A 12 -5.82 -2.91 -5.16
C SER A 12 -4.48 -2.23 -4.84
N LEU A 13 -3.36 -2.87 -5.22
CA LEU A 13 -2.00 -2.36 -5.06
C LEU A 13 -1.57 -1.35 -6.14
N ALA A 14 -2.39 -1.07 -7.15
CA ALA A 14 -2.07 -0.09 -8.19
C ALA A 14 -1.87 1.32 -7.61
N THR A 15 -2.64 1.67 -6.58
CA THR A 15 -2.48 2.96 -5.87
C THR A 15 -1.10 3.04 -5.21
N ASP A 16 -0.58 1.94 -4.68
CA ASP A 16 0.75 1.92 -4.06
C ASP A 16 1.88 2.13 -5.08
N ILE A 17 1.74 1.63 -6.33
CA ILE A 17 2.67 1.97 -7.43
C ILE A 17 2.67 3.47 -7.69
N ALA A 18 1.49 4.08 -7.83
CA ALA A 18 1.38 5.52 -8.12
C ALA A 18 2.00 6.37 -6.99
N GLU A 19 1.73 6.03 -5.74
CA GLU A 19 2.33 6.72 -4.60
C GLU A 19 3.84 6.52 -4.49
N TRP A 20 4.33 5.32 -4.80
CA TRP A 20 5.75 5.02 -4.83
C TRP A 20 6.48 5.87 -5.88
N LEU A 21 5.89 6.04 -7.08
CA LEU A 21 6.39 6.94 -8.11
C LEU A 21 6.36 8.41 -7.66
N VAL A 22 5.29 8.85 -6.99
CA VAL A 22 5.18 10.21 -6.45
C VAL A 22 6.28 10.48 -5.41
N LYS A 23 6.57 9.52 -4.53
CA LYS A 23 7.68 9.62 -3.56
C LYS A 23 9.04 9.75 -4.24
N LYS A 24 9.19 9.22 -5.46
CA LYS A 24 10.38 9.36 -6.31
C LYS A 24 10.40 10.63 -7.17
N GLY A 25 9.40 11.51 -7.03
CA GLY A 25 9.33 12.81 -7.70
C GLY A 25 8.53 12.82 -9.00
N VAL A 26 7.89 11.71 -9.38
CA VAL A 26 6.99 11.68 -10.55
C VAL A 26 5.73 12.48 -10.23
N PRO A 27 5.30 13.43 -11.08
CA PRO A 27 4.06 14.17 -10.87
C PRO A 27 2.86 13.23 -10.74
N PHE A 28 1.94 13.52 -9.81
CA PHE A 28 0.81 12.63 -9.49
C PHE A 28 0.01 12.16 -10.71
N ARG A 29 -0.27 13.06 -11.66
CA ARG A 29 -0.98 12.69 -12.89
C ARG A 29 -0.23 11.60 -13.67
N ASN A 30 1.06 11.81 -13.92
CA ASN A 30 1.90 10.87 -14.65
C ASN A 30 2.03 9.55 -13.88
N ALA A 31 2.21 9.61 -12.55
CA ALA A 31 2.28 8.42 -11.71
C ALA A 31 0.98 7.57 -11.78
N HIS A 32 -0.17 8.24 -11.82
CA HIS A 32 -1.47 7.58 -11.97
C HIS A 32 -1.65 6.98 -13.37
N GLU A 33 -1.20 7.67 -14.43
CA GLU A 33 -1.19 7.14 -15.80
C GLU A 33 -0.31 5.89 -15.92
N ILE A 34 0.94 5.96 -15.43
CA ILE A 34 1.90 4.84 -15.41
C ILE A 34 1.33 3.63 -14.64
N SER A 35 0.72 3.87 -13.47
CA SER A 35 0.07 2.80 -12.70
C SER A 35 -1.10 2.17 -13.47
N GLY A 36 -1.90 2.98 -14.17
CA GLY A 36 -2.97 2.50 -15.04
C GLY A 36 -2.46 1.63 -16.20
N GLU A 37 -1.32 1.98 -16.79
CA GLU A 37 -0.65 1.17 -17.82
C GLU A 37 -0.17 -0.18 -17.28
N CYS A 38 0.35 -0.21 -16.04
CA CYS A 38 0.70 -1.47 -15.36
C CYS A 38 -0.52 -2.36 -15.19
N VAL A 39 -1.66 -1.79 -14.75
CA VAL A 39 -2.93 -2.53 -14.61
C VAL A 39 -3.40 -3.05 -15.96
N ALA A 40 -3.38 -2.22 -17.00
CA ALA A 40 -3.81 -2.63 -18.34
C ALA A 40 -2.96 -3.79 -18.88
N LEU A 41 -1.64 -3.76 -18.68
CA LEU A 41 -0.75 -4.85 -19.08
C LEU A 41 -1.05 -6.14 -18.31
N ALA A 42 -1.16 -6.05 -16.98
CA ALA A 42 -1.46 -7.20 -16.13
C ALA A 42 -2.81 -7.85 -16.49
N ASP A 43 -3.87 -7.03 -16.61
CA ASP A 43 -5.22 -7.47 -16.97
C ASP A 43 -5.27 -8.11 -18.37
N SER A 44 -4.62 -7.50 -19.36
CA SER A 44 -4.56 -8.05 -20.73
C SER A 44 -3.83 -9.39 -20.84
N THR A 45 -3.08 -9.78 -19.81
CA THR A 45 -2.30 -11.02 -19.75
C THR A 45 -2.78 -11.97 -18.66
N ASP A 46 -3.96 -11.73 -18.07
CA ASP A 46 -4.55 -12.54 -16.98
C ASP A 46 -3.58 -12.76 -15.80
N ARG A 47 -2.86 -11.70 -15.45
CA ARG A 47 -1.84 -11.64 -14.41
C ARG A 47 -2.16 -10.57 -13.39
N GLU A 48 -1.57 -10.67 -12.21
CA GLU A 48 -1.61 -9.59 -11.21
C GLU A 48 -0.36 -8.71 -11.31
N LEU A 49 -0.36 -7.56 -10.64
CA LEU A 49 0.75 -6.59 -10.73
C LEU A 49 2.11 -7.18 -10.28
N TRP A 50 2.11 -8.09 -9.31
CA TRP A 50 3.34 -8.74 -8.83
C TRP A 50 3.91 -9.76 -9.82
N ASP A 51 3.13 -10.19 -10.81
CA ASP A 51 3.55 -11.14 -11.85
C ASP A 51 4.20 -10.46 -13.07
N LEU A 52 4.16 -9.12 -13.15
CA LEU A 52 4.89 -8.37 -14.17
C LEU A 52 6.41 -8.47 -13.93
N THR A 53 7.16 -8.60 -15.01
CA THR A 53 8.62 -8.66 -15.00
C THR A 53 9.24 -7.27 -14.89
N ASP A 54 10.51 -7.20 -14.50
CA ASP A 54 11.23 -5.93 -14.41
C ASP A 54 11.37 -5.27 -15.80
N ASP A 55 11.53 -6.05 -16.86
CA ASP A 55 11.57 -5.55 -18.25
C ASP A 55 10.21 -4.98 -18.67
N GLU A 56 9.10 -5.62 -18.29
CA GLU A 56 7.75 -5.10 -18.53
C GLU A 56 7.51 -3.78 -17.80
N PHE A 57 7.90 -3.69 -16.53
CA PHE A 57 7.84 -2.43 -15.77
C PHE A 57 8.69 -1.33 -16.41
N ALA A 58 9.94 -1.63 -16.79
CA ALA A 58 10.84 -0.69 -17.44
C ALA A 58 10.32 -0.25 -18.82
N SER A 59 9.60 -1.13 -19.54
CA SER A 59 8.99 -0.82 -20.84
C SER A 59 7.83 0.18 -20.73
N ILE A 60 7.15 0.20 -19.58
CA ILE A 60 6.11 1.19 -19.26
C ILE A 60 6.76 2.51 -18.87
N ASN A 61 7.69 2.48 -17.90
CA ASN A 61 8.41 3.68 -17.49
C ASN A 61 9.73 3.34 -16.80
N GLU A 62 10.81 4.06 -17.13
CA GLU A 62 12.14 3.89 -16.53
C GLU A 62 12.17 4.13 -15.01
N ALA A 63 11.22 4.90 -14.46
CA ALA A 63 11.11 5.12 -13.03
C ALA A 63 10.68 3.86 -12.25
N LEU A 64 10.07 2.87 -12.91
CA LEU A 64 9.64 1.60 -12.33
C LEU A 64 10.81 0.63 -12.19
N THR A 65 11.75 0.99 -11.32
CA THR A 65 12.87 0.11 -10.92
C THR A 65 12.38 -1.15 -10.20
N PRO A 66 13.17 -2.24 -10.11
CA PRO A 66 12.80 -3.46 -9.39
C PRO A 66 12.30 -3.23 -7.95
N ASP A 67 12.77 -2.18 -7.28
CA ASP A 67 12.33 -1.76 -5.94
C ASP A 67 10.81 -1.45 -5.85
N VAL A 68 10.09 -1.30 -6.97
CA VAL A 68 8.62 -1.16 -6.96
C VAL A 68 7.95 -2.39 -6.32
N ARG A 69 8.61 -3.56 -6.34
CA ARG A 69 8.12 -4.79 -5.70
C ARG A 69 7.93 -4.66 -4.19
N GLU A 70 8.61 -3.72 -3.53
CA GLU A 70 8.42 -3.45 -2.10
C GLU A 70 6.98 -3.06 -1.75
N VAL A 71 6.25 -2.47 -2.70
CA VAL A 71 4.85 -2.07 -2.51
C VAL A 71 3.83 -3.03 -3.16
N LEU A 72 4.30 -4.10 -3.81
CA LEU A 72 3.45 -5.11 -4.47
C LEU A 72 3.09 -6.29 -3.56
N SER A 73 2.88 -6.02 -2.28
CA SER A 73 2.36 -6.99 -1.31
C SER A 73 1.40 -6.32 -0.33
N ALA A 74 0.48 -7.08 0.24
CA ALA A 74 -0.41 -6.58 1.29
C ALA A 74 0.40 -6.04 2.49
N GLN A 75 1.47 -6.75 2.86
CA GLN A 75 2.38 -6.37 3.93
C GLN A 75 3.11 -5.05 3.62
N GLY A 76 3.65 -4.92 2.40
CA GLY A 76 4.32 -3.71 1.94
C GLY A 76 3.39 -2.50 1.89
N SER A 77 2.20 -2.67 1.34
CA SER A 77 1.15 -1.63 1.30
C SER A 77 0.78 -1.16 2.70
N VAL A 78 0.51 -2.07 3.64
CA VAL A 78 0.17 -1.73 5.03
C VAL A 78 1.33 -1.02 5.73
N ALA A 79 2.56 -1.53 5.57
CA ALA A 79 3.76 -0.93 6.18
C ALA A 79 4.02 0.50 5.67
N ALA A 80 3.70 0.80 4.41
CA ALA A 80 3.87 2.13 3.83
C ALA A 80 2.95 3.20 4.43
N ARG A 81 1.84 2.81 5.08
CA ARG A 81 0.86 3.71 5.73
C ARG A 81 1.32 4.11 7.15
N ALA A 82 2.53 4.65 7.27
CA ALA A 82 3.18 4.95 8.55
C ALA A 82 2.84 6.33 9.16
N GLY A 83 1.95 7.10 8.53
CA GLY A 83 1.43 8.36 9.10
C GLY A 83 0.62 8.12 10.38
N ARG A 84 0.42 9.16 11.20
CA ARG A 84 -0.40 9.05 12.43
C ARG A 84 -1.80 8.55 12.07
N GLY A 85 -2.25 7.51 12.77
CA GLY A 85 -3.55 6.86 12.51
C GLY A 85 -3.58 5.96 11.27
N GLY A 86 -2.44 5.73 10.61
CA GLY A 86 -2.32 4.80 9.50
C GLY A 86 -2.29 3.33 9.95
N THR A 87 -2.29 2.41 8.98
CA THR A 87 -2.41 0.97 9.21
C THR A 87 -1.09 0.25 9.46
N ALA A 88 0.06 0.95 9.39
CA ALA A 88 1.35 0.35 9.67
C ALA A 88 1.39 -0.27 11.10
N PRO A 89 2.07 -1.42 11.31
CA PRO A 89 2.05 -2.12 12.59
C PRO A 89 2.42 -1.26 13.80
N ASP A 90 3.41 -0.37 13.68
CA ASP A 90 3.82 0.54 14.75
C ASP A 90 2.73 1.55 15.09
N ARG A 91 2.02 2.06 14.06
CA ARG A 91 0.92 3.01 14.23
C ARG A 91 -0.30 2.36 14.87
N VAL A 92 -0.58 1.11 14.54
CA VAL A 92 -1.65 0.32 15.18
C VAL A 92 -1.31 0.02 16.65
N HIS A 93 -0.04 -0.27 16.96
CA HIS A 93 0.40 -0.42 18.35
C HIS A 93 0.22 0.86 19.16
N GLU A 94 0.66 2.00 18.62
CA GLU A 94 0.47 3.32 19.23
C GLU A 94 -1.01 3.61 19.48
N GLN A 95 -1.87 3.43 18.46
CA GLN A 95 -3.31 3.68 18.57
C GLN A 95 -3.98 2.73 19.57
N THR A 96 -3.54 1.48 19.64
CA THR A 96 -4.02 0.52 20.64
C THR A 96 -3.68 0.97 22.06
N GLN A 97 -2.48 1.50 22.27
CA GLN A 97 -2.08 2.04 23.56
C GLN A 97 -2.89 3.29 23.94
N GLU A 98 -3.01 4.25 23.02
CA GLU A 98 -3.83 5.46 23.22
C GLU A 98 -5.29 5.10 23.58
N ALA A 99 -5.86 4.08 22.92
CA ALA A 99 -7.22 3.60 23.21
C ALA A 99 -7.32 2.96 24.61
N ARG A 100 -6.33 2.16 25.02
CA ARG A 100 -6.28 1.56 26.37
C ARG A 100 -6.22 2.63 27.45
N ASP A 101 -5.38 3.64 27.26
CA ASP A 101 -5.24 4.76 28.21
C ASP A 101 -6.53 5.57 28.31
N THR A 102 -7.20 5.79 27.17
CA THR A 102 -8.50 6.47 27.12
C THR A 102 -9.57 5.69 27.89
N VAL A 103 -9.67 4.37 27.67
CA VAL A 103 -10.61 3.51 28.40
C VAL A 103 -10.31 3.49 29.90
N ALA A 104 -9.04 3.44 30.30
CA ALA A 104 -8.65 3.51 31.71
C ALA A 104 -9.08 4.83 32.34
N LYS A 105 -8.82 5.95 31.68
CA LYS A 105 -9.24 7.29 32.14
C LYS A 105 -10.76 7.40 32.28
N MET A 106 -11.52 6.90 31.31
CA MET A 106 -12.98 6.91 31.36
C MET A 106 -13.51 6.06 32.52
N ARG A 107 -12.91 4.89 32.78
CA ARG A 107 -13.31 4.05 33.93
C ARG A 107 -13.11 4.74 35.26
N GLU A 108 -12.04 5.53 35.43
CA GLU A 108 -11.85 6.31 36.67
C GLU A 108 -12.87 7.43 36.80
N VAL A 109 -13.29 8.07 35.70
CA VAL A 109 -14.31 9.13 35.72
C VAL A 109 -15.70 8.61 36.14
N PHE A 110 -16.03 7.36 35.81
CA PHE A 110 -17.35 6.75 36.08
C PHE A 110 -17.32 5.76 37.27
N LYS A 111 -16.32 5.85 38.15
CA LYS A 111 -16.22 5.02 39.36
C LYS A 111 -17.00 5.57 40.57
N ASP A 112 -17.45 6.82 40.50
CA ASP A 112 -18.37 7.47 41.43
C ASP A 112 -19.81 7.48 40.89
#